data_AF-A0A0F8VJB7-F1
#
_entry.id   AF-A0A0F8VJB7-F1
#
_cell.length_a   1.000
_cell.length_b   1.000
_cell.length_c   1.000
_cell.angle_alpha   90.00
_cell.angle_beta   90.00
_cell.angle_gamma   90.00
#
_symmetry.space_group_name_H-M   'P 1'
#
loop_
_entity.id
_entity.type
_entity.pdbx_description
1 polymer ?
#
loop_
_entity_poly.entity_id
_entity_poly.type
_entity_poly.pdbx_seq_one_letter_code
_entity_poly.pdbx_strand_id
1 'polypeptide(L)' 'IAAFELATSVSKLTGKACFQLKEKSDYMPLLAAAHEMMRTAAIMCDEAREIEKYNDTVIRKPHNSKQQLLTKKGLYDKET' A
#
# COMPACT_ATOMS: atom_id res chain seq x y z
N ILE A 1 -4.24 -5.43 -5.58
CA ILE A 1 -4.41 -6.75 -4.93
C ILE A 1 -3.04 -7.32 -4.51
N ALA A 2 -2.08 -7.48 -5.43
CA ALA A 2 -0.74 -8.00 -5.10
C ALA A 2 -0.04 -7.24 -3.95
N ALA A 3 -0.02 -5.89 -4.00
CA ALA A 3 0.56 -5.07 -2.93
C ALA A 3 -0.04 -5.34 -1.55
N PHE A 4 -1.37 -5.51 -1.47
CA PHE A 4 -2.08 -5.79 -0.22
C PHE A 4 -1.74 -7.16 0.33
N GLU A 5 -1.68 -8.19 -0.52
CA GLU A 5 -1.34 -9.55 -0.10
C GLU A 5 0.11 -9.65 0.39
N LEU A 6 1.02 -8.95 -0.31
CA LEU A 6 2.43 -8.85 0.08
C LEU A 6 2.57 -8.14 1.44
N ALA A 7 1.93 -6.98 1.60
CA ALA A 7 1.91 -6.23 2.86
C ALA A 7 1.28 -7.04 4.01
N THR A 8 0.23 -7.83 3.73
CA THR A 8 -0.40 -8.71 4.72
C THR A 8 0.57 -9.81 5.17
N SER A 9 1.33 -10.39 4.23
CA SER A 9 2.31 -11.44 4.50
C SER A 9 3.48 -10.98 5.37
N VAL A 10 3.82 -9.68 5.36
CA VAL A 10 4.83 -9.08 6.25
C VAL A 10 4.53 -9.39 7.72
N SER A 11 3.26 -9.32 8.13
CA SER A 11 2.86 -9.60 9.52
C SER A 11 3.20 -11.02 9.99
N LYS A 12 3.17 -12.00 9.09
CA LYS A 12 3.54 -13.39 9.38
C LYS A 12 5.04 -13.52 9.61
N LEU A 13 5.85 -12.85 8.79
CA LEU A 13 7.31 -12.86 8.94
C LEU A 13 7.74 -12.14 10.20
N THR A 14 7.20 -10.94 10.46
CA THR A 14 7.55 -10.17 11.66
C THR A 14 7.06 -10.87 12.92
N GLY A 15 5.86 -11.48 12.90
CA GLY A 15 5.36 -12.27 14.03
C GLY A 15 6.28 -13.45 14.37
N LYS A 16 6.79 -14.16 13.36
CA LYS A 16 7.77 -15.23 13.55
C LYS A 16 9.12 -14.69 14.05
N ALA A 17 9.65 -13.66 13.41
CA ALA A 17 10.95 -13.07 13.74
C ALA A 17 11.00 -12.51 15.16
N CYS A 18 9.98 -11.74 15.55
CA CYS A 18 9.97 -11.03 16.83
C CYS A 18 9.62 -11.93 18.02
N PHE A 19 8.78 -12.95 17.83
CA PHE A 19 8.17 -13.67 18.96
C PHE A 19 8.45 -15.17 19.00
N GLN A 20 8.99 -15.77 17.93
CA GLN A 20 9.23 -17.22 17.88
C GLN A 20 10.72 -17.56 17.77
N LEU A 21 11.49 -16.78 17.00
CA LEU A 21 12.92 -16.97 16.84
C LEU A 21 13.70 -16.32 18.00
N LYS A 22 14.72 -17.02 18.49
CA LYS A 22 15.55 -16.58 19.62
C LYS A 22 16.93 -16.10 19.17
N GLU A 23 17.50 -16.75 18.17
CA GLU A 23 18.83 -16.46 17.69
C GLU A 23 18.85 -15.22 16.79
N LYS A 24 19.71 -14.27 17.13
CA LYS A 24 19.85 -13.00 16.40
C LYS A 24 20.24 -13.19 14.94
N SER A 25 21.07 -14.19 14.66
CA SER A 25 21.45 -14.57 13.30
C SER A 25 20.27 -14.96 12.43
N ASP A 26 19.18 -15.44 13.04
CA ASP A 26 18.04 -16.01 12.33
C ASP A 26 16.92 -14.98 12.17
N TYR A 27 16.61 -14.23 13.23
CA TYR A 27 15.52 -13.25 13.17
C TYR A 27 15.90 -11.94 12.49
N MET A 28 17.15 -11.48 12.59
CA MET A 28 17.55 -10.19 12.01
C MET A 28 17.41 -10.15 10.48
N PRO A 29 17.89 -11.16 9.72
CA PRO A 29 17.69 -11.18 8.27
C PRO A 29 16.21 -11.31 7.90
N LEU A 30 15.43 -12.07 8.67
CA LEU A 30 14.00 -12.24 8.42
C LEU A 30 13.23 -10.92 8.64
N LEU A 31 13.61 -10.15 9.66
CA LEU A 31 13.05 -8.82 9.93
C LEU A 31 13.39 -7.84 8.79
N ALA A 32 14.65 -7.83 8.34
CA ALA A 32 15.08 -7.00 7.22
C ALA A 32 14.32 -7.37 5.92
N ALA A 33 14.19 -8.66 5.63
CA ALA A 33 13.43 -9.15 4.48
C ALA A 33 11.95 -8.71 4.55
N ALA A 34 11.35 -8.70 5.74
CA ALA A 34 9.98 -8.22 5.92
C ALA A 34 9.82 -6.73 5.60
N HIS A 35 10.82 -5.90 5.92
CA HIS A 35 10.84 -4.49 5.52
C HIS A 35 11.02 -4.30 4.01
N GLU A 36 11.88 -5.10 3.37
CA GLU A 36 12.02 -5.07 1.90
C GLU A 36 10.73 -5.51 1.20
N MET A 37 10.01 -6.51 1.72
CA MET A 37 8.69 -6.88 1.21
C MET A 37 7.69 -5.72 1.29
N MET A 38 7.68 -4.97 2.40
CA MET A 38 6.82 -3.79 2.55
C MET A 38 7.21 -2.69 1.57
N ARG A 39 8.52 -2.47 1.35
CA ARG A 39 9.02 -1.53 0.34
C ARG A 39 8.52 -1.90 -1.06
N THR A 40 8.62 -3.18 -1.44
CA THR A 40 8.11 -3.65 -2.74
C THR A 40 6.59 -3.49 -2.85
N ALA A 41 5.84 -3.75 -1.78
CA ALA A 41 4.39 -3.50 -1.76
C ALA A 41 4.05 -2.01 -1.99
N ALA A 42 4.82 -1.09 -1.41
CA ALA A 42 4.65 0.34 -1.62
C ALA A 42 4.91 0.74 -3.08
N ILE A 43 5.95 0.18 -3.71
CA ILE A 43 6.25 0.41 -5.13
C ILE A 43 5.09 -0.07 -6.01
N MET A 44 4.55 -1.26 -5.74
CA MET A 44 3.38 -1.78 -6.49
C MET A 44 2.15 -0.88 -6.35
N CYS A 45 1.94 -0.25 -5.18
CA CYS A 45 0.86 0.73 -4.99
C CYS A 45 1.09 2.01 -5.81
N ASP A 46 2.35 2.47 -5.89
CA ASP A 46 2.73 3.62 -6.69
C ASP A 46 2.53 3.35 -8.18
N GLU A 47 3.02 2.21 -8.68
CA GLU A 47 2.81 1.75 -10.06
C GLU A 47 1.33 1.69 -10.42
N ALA A 48 0.49 1.11 -9.55
CA ALA A 48 -0.96 1.09 -9.76
C ALA A 48 -1.56 2.51 -9.84
N ARG A 49 -1.05 3.46 -9.06
CA ARG A 49 -1.49 4.86 -9.12
C ARG A 49 -1.00 5.57 -10.37
N GLU A 50 0.21 5.29 -10.83
CA GLU A 50 0.73 5.83 -12.09
C GLU A 50 -0.06 5.32 -13.30
N ILE A 51 -0.50 4.05 -13.29
CA ILE A 51 -1.40 3.51 -14.32
C ILE A 51 -2.72 4.31 -14.38
N GLU A 52 -3.33 4.58 -13.22
CA GLU A 52 -4.57 5.38 -13.17
C GLU A 52 -4.35 6.84 -13.62
N LYS A 53 -3.18 7.43 -13.34
CA LYS A 53 -2.83 8.77 -13.83
C LYS A 53 -2.68 8.77 -15.35
N TYR A 54 -1.99 7.78 -15.91
CA TYR A 54 -1.77 7.66 -17.34
C TYR A 54 -3.09 7.55 -18.11
N ASN A 55 -4.09 6.87 -17.53
CA ASN A 55 -5.41 6.70 -18.13
C ASN A 55 -6.40 7.85 -17.82
N ASP A 56 -6.01 8.86 -17.03
CA ASP A 56 -6.90 9.89 -16.48
C ASP A 56 -8.13 9.33 -15.73
N THR A 57 -7.94 8.21 -15.02
CA THR A 57 -9.03 7.49 -14.32
C THR A 57 -8.93 7.55 -12.80
N VAL A 58 -7.97 8.29 -12.25
CA VAL A 58 -7.72 8.35 -10.80
C VAL A 58 -8.96 8.75 -10.02
N ILE A 59 -9.49 7.84 -9.20
CA ILE A 59 -10.62 8.14 -8.32
C ILE A 59 -10.22 9.17 -7.23
N ARG A 60 -11.02 10.22 -7.10
CA ARG A 60 -10.87 11.26 -6.07
C ARG A 60 -12.22 11.47 -5.40
N LYS A 61 -12.23 11.49 -4.06
CA LYS A 61 -13.45 11.63 -3.25
C LYS A 61 -13.33 12.80 -2.25
N PRO A 62 -13.37 14.07 -2.71
CA PRO A 62 -13.30 15.22 -1.82
C PRO A 62 -14.62 15.40 -1.05
N HIS A 63 -14.55 16.15 0.05
CA HIS A 63 -15.73 16.63 0.77
C HIS A 63 -16.10 18.04 0.28
N ASN A 64 -17.40 18.32 0.13
CA ASN A 64 -17.88 19.68 -0.15
C ASN A 64 -18.06 20.50 1.13
N SER A 65 -18.44 21.78 1.01
CA SER A 65 -18.68 22.68 2.16
C SER A 65 -19.78 22.20 3.12
N LYS A 66 -20.64 21.30 2.67
CA LYS A 66 -21.70 20.65 3.47
C LYS A 66 -21.27 19.28 4.00
N GLN A 67 -19.98 18.93 3.94
CA GLN A 67 -19.41 17.64 4.38
C GLN A 67 -19.95 16.42 3.61
N GLN A 68 -20.51 16.63 2.42
CA GLN A 68 -20.94 15.53 1.56
C GLN A 68 -19.77 15.04 0.71
N LEU A 69 -19.65 13.72 0.56
CA LEU A 69 -18.67 13.09 -0.33
C LEU A 69 -19.08 13.32 -1.79
N LEU A 70 -18.18 13.89 -2.57
CA LEU A 70 -18.28 13.99 -4.02
C LEU A 70 -17.32 12.99 -4.67
N THR A 71 -17.42 12.78 -5.97
CA THR A 71 -16.52 11.92 -6.74
C THR A 71 -16.10 12.58 -8.06
N LYS A 72 -14.83 12.43 -8.43
CA LYS A 72 -14.33 12.69 -9.81
C LYS A 72 -13.28 11.67 -10.21
N LYS A 73 -13.07 11.53 -11.53
CA LYS A 73 -12.02 10.68 -12.12
C LYS A 73 -11.05 11.51 -12.97
N GLY A 74 -11.54 12.14 -14.04
CA GLY A 74 -10.71 12.97 -14.90
C GLY A 74 -10.10 14.13 -14.12
N LEU A 75 -8.85 14.47 -14.44
CA LEU A 75 -8.11 15.49 -13.72
C LEU A 75 -8.83 16.84 -13.76
N TYR A 76 -9.40 17.17 -14.92
CA TYR A 76 -10.13 18.43 -15.16
C TYR A 76 -11.65 18.32 -14.97
N ASP A 77 -12.19 17.14 -14.64
CA ASP A 77 -13.63 16.96 -14.40
C ASP A 77 -14.09 17.73 -13.17
N LYS A 78 -15.33 18.21 -13.19
CA LYS A 78 -15.99 18.71 -11.98
C LYS A 78 -16.45 17.53 -11.13
N GLU A 79 -16.17 17.59 -9.83
CA GLU A 79 -16.70 16.63 -8.87
C GLU A 79 -18.23 16.70 -8.74
N THR A 80 -18.85 15.52 -8.66
CA THR A 80 -20.31 15.33 -8.55
C THR A 80 -20.67 14.48 -7.35
#